data_AF-A0A7V9K229-F1
#
_entry.id   AF-A0A7V9K229-F1
#
_cell.length_a   1.000
_cell.length_b   1.000
_cell.length_c   1.000
_cell.angle_alpha   90.00
_cell.angle_beta   90.00
_cell.angle_gamma   90.00
#
_symmetry.space_group_name_H-M   'P 1'
#
loop_
_entity.id
_entity.type
_entity.pdbx_description
1 polymer ?
#
loop_
_entity_poly.entity_id
_entity_poly.type
_entity_poly.pdbx_seq_one_letter_code
_entity_poly.pdbx_strand_id
1 'polypeptide(L)'
;QLTEEEIEIITQWIRKGSDFQLRVADLSPDDTLRQIANKIFTKAEMAEYDFDEADPSTIEKLNTVNRVVVSEALGSPALAVNFFNSKLFSSDQLKELSTVKKHVVTLDLAKMPLKDDDIKIISEFENLRRLNLGFTGITGATLVELKKLKFLKTLTLSGTQVNAEQLKQLQSFPELKTVYTWNTPVAATDMEKLQQQIKNIRFETGFRGDTIILKLSPPVLLNEEDFITAAVPLKLKHYIQGATIRYTMDGSEPDSVKSPLFKGNETINSNTQIRAKAFKPGWISSDLLEANIYRNTYTPDTVIYLAKPNEKYQDETGKFLIDRQKGEADFRFGNWVGFRENRMEFILQFAAPVTVQSITLSSLVDVGGYIMPAKSFEIWGGEDAKNMKLLGRLVPEQPSEVKPSVMKGFECKFNKTTVKYLKIIGIPVAKLPAWHPGKGDKAWLFVDEVLVN
;
A
#
# COMPACT_ATOMS: atom_id res chain seq x y z
N GLN A 1 7.54 13.46 5.73
CA GLN A 1 6.18 13.38 6.29
C GLN A 1 6.30 13.51 7.80
N LEU A 2 5.44 14.30 8.45
CA LEU A 2 5.52 14.53 9.90
C LEU A 2 5.10 13.27 10.68
N THR A 3 5.66 13.07 11.87
CA THR A 3 5.22 12.02 12.79
C THR A 3 3.91 12.40 13.49
N GLU A 4 3.22 11.42 14.10
CA GLU A 4 2.01 11.68 14.88
C GLU A 4 2.29 12.64 16.05
N GLU A 5 3.45 12.55 16.69
CA GLU A 5 3.82 13.48 17.77
C GLU A 5 4.10 14.90 17.28
N GLU A 6 4.69 15.05 16.08
CA GLU A 6 4.90 16.36 15.44
C GLU A 6 3.59 17.01 15.00
N ILE A 7 2.59 16.22 14.61
CA ILE A 7 1.24 16.72 14.32
C ILE A 7 0.55 17.19 15.60
N GLU A 8 0.67 16.42 16.69
CA GLU A 8 0.01 16.75 17.96
C GLU A 8 0.60 18.01 18.60
N ILE A 9 1.92 18.21 18.57
CA ILE A 9 2.54 19.42 19.14
C ILE A 9 2.08 20.69 18.39
N ILE A 10 2.01 20.64 17.06
CA ILE A 10 1.50 21.74 16.23
C ILE A 10 0.02 21.99 16.55
N THR A 11 -0.76 20.92 16.68
CA THR A 11 -2.19 21.00 17.00
C THR A 11 -2.43 21.69 18.35
N GLN A 12 -1.68 21.34 19.39
CA GLN A 12 -1.79 21.93 20.72
C GLN A 12 -1.34 23.40 20.76
N TRP A 13 -0.27 23.74 20.03
CA TRP A 13 0.18 25.13 19.90
C TRP A 13 -0.86 26.00 19.18
N ILE A 14 -1.48 25.49 18.09
CA ILE A 14 -2.56 26.19 17.39
C ILE A 14 -3.77 26.41 18.30
N ARG A 15 -4.19 25.39 19.06
CA ARG A 15 -5.31 25.51 20.01
C ARG A 15 -5.09 26.57 21.09
N LYS A 16 -3.83 26.86 21.43
CA LYS A 16 -3.44 27.89 22.40
C LYS A 16 -3.25 29.28 21.78
N GLY A 17 -3.63 29.47 20.52
CA GLY A 17 -3.62 30.77 19.85
C GLY A 17 -2.34 31.06 19.06
N SER A 18 -1.47 30.07 18.85
CA SER A 18 -0.26 30.21 18.04
C SER A 18 0.67 31.34 18.48
N ASP A 19 0.77 31.56 19.80
CA ASP A 19 1.66 32.58 20.35
C ASP A 19 3.13 32.15 20.21
N PHE A 20 3.94 32.99 19.56
CA PHE A 20 5.37 32.79 19.38
C PHE A 20 6.22 33.37 20.51
N GLN A 21 5.61 34.13 21.44
CA GLN A 21 6.27 34.70 22.62
C GLN A 21 6.16 33.81 23.86
N LEU A 22 5.20 32.88 23.87
CA LEU A 22 4.97 31.93 24.95
C LEU A 22 6.11 30.90 25.04
N ARG A 23 6.82 30.84 26.17
CA ARG A 23 7.84 29.81 26.39
C ARG A 23 7.19 28.54 26.92
N VAL A 24 7.60 27.39 26.39
CA VAL A 24 7.16 26.07 26.88
C VAL A 24 7.48 25.87 28.36
N ALA A 25 8.57 26.46 28.85
CA ALA A 25 8.97 26.41 30.25
C ALA A 25 8.02 27.17 31.19
N ASP A 26 7.31 28.18 30.68
CA ASP A 26 6.38 29.03 31.45
C ASP A 26 4.99 28.35 31.60
N LEU A 27 4.74 27.29 30.83
CA LEU A 27 3.54 26.47 30.95
C LEU A 27 3.57 25.62 32.23
N SER A 28 2.39 25.34 32.80
CA SER A 28 2.25 24.42 33.94
C SER A 28 2.88 23.04 33.61
N PRO A 29 3.51 22.34 34.56
CA PRO A 29 4.00 20.97 34.37
C PRO A 29 2.93 19.99 33.86
N ASP A 30 1.66 20.25 34.18
CA ASP A 30 0.51 19.44 33.75
C ASP A 30 -0.03 19.83 32.36
N ASP A 31 0.53 20.87 31.74
CA ASP A 31 0.09 21.32 30.43
C ASP A 31 0.48 20.32 29.35
N THR A 32 -0.51 19.90 28.55
CA THR A 32 -0.33 18.89 27.51
C THR A 32 0.71 19.30 26.47
N LEU A 33 0.76 20.59 26.09
CA LEU A 33 1.79 21.09 25.16
C LEU A 33 3.18 20.97 25.78
N ARG A 34 3.32 21.28 27.08
CA ARG A 34 4.60 21.13 27.80
C ARG A 34 5.02 19.67 27.94
N GLN A 35 4.10 18.77 28.25
CA GLN A 35 4.40 17.35 28.38
C GLN A 35 4.84 16.73 27.05
N ILE A 36 4.14 17.03 25.96
CA ILE A 36 4.50 16.57 24.61
C ILE A 36 5.83 17.18 24.19
N ALA A 37 6.00 18.49 24.37
CA ALA A 37 7.25 19.17 24.06
C ALA A 37 8.43 18.59 24.86
N ASN A 38 8.28 18.31 26.15
CA ASN A 38 9.33 17.69 26.96
C ASN A 38 9.68 16.28 26.49
N LYS A 39 8.70 15.51 25.98
CA LYS A 39 8.94 14.18 25.41
C LYS A 39 9.73 14.24 24.09
N ILE A 40 9.38 15.20 23.22
CA ILE A 40 10.00 15.36 21.90
C ILE A 40 11.38 16.06 22.01
N PHE A 41 11.49 17.07 22.87
CA PHE A 41 12.68 17.89 23.06
C PHE A 41 13.50 17.50 24.31
N THR A 42 13.36 16.25 24.80
CA THR A 42 14.11 15.68 25.95
C THR A 42 15.62 15.87 25.90
N LYS A 43 16.18 16.17 24.71
CA LYS A 43 17.59 16.43 24.44
C LYS A 43 17.81 17.69 23.59
N ALA A 44 17.06 18.76 23.84
CA ALA A 44 17.65 20.05 23.53
C ALA A 44 18.88 20.16 24.45
N GLU A 45 20.08 19.82 23.94
CA GLU A 45 21.32 20.32 24.52
C GLU A 45 21.14 21.84 24.54
N MET A 46 20.66 22.39 25.66
CA MET A 46 20.73 23.82 25.91
C MET A 46 22.22 24.11 25.85
N ALA A 47 22.65 24.60 24.71
CA ALA A 47 24.02 24.95 24.48
C ALA A 47 24.34 26.05 25.47
N GLU A 48 25.07 25.71 26.53
CA GLU A 48 25.69 26.70 27.37
C GLU A 48 26.79 27.37 26.55
N TYR A 49 26.74 28.70 26.56
CA TYR A 49 27.69 29.58 25.91
C TYR A 49 28.45 30.30 27.01
N ASP A 50 29.78 30.33 26.90
CA ASP A 50 30.69 30.95 27.86
C ASP A 50 31.07 32.39 27.46
N PHE A 51 30.28 32.99 26.56
CA PHE A 51 30.49 34.33 26.04
C PHE A 51 29.27 35.22 26.24
N ASP A 52 29.52 36.52 26.45
CA ASP A 52 28.50 37.55 26.62
C ASP A 52 27.71 37.82 25.33
N GLU A 53 26.59 38.54 25.43
CA GLU A 53 25.82 38.96 24.25
C GLU A 53 26.60 39.99 23.41
N ALA A 54 26.45 39.92 22.09
CA ALA A 54 26.98 40.94 21.19
C ALA A 54 26.20 42.26 21.34
N ASP A 55 26.89 43.39 21.16
CA ASP A 55 26.28 44.72 21.18
C ASP A 55 25.12 44.81 20.15
N PRO A 56 23.89 45.15 20.58
CA PRO A 56 22.73 45.23 19.68
C PRO A 56 22.93 46.16 18.48
N SER A 57 23.64 47.28 18.65
CA SER A 57 23.95 48.22 17.55
C SER A 57 24.94 47.63 16.54
N THR A 58 25.81 46.71 16.98
CA THR A 58 26.69 45.95 16.08
C THR A 58 25.87 44.96 15.26
N ILE A 59 24.94 44.25 15.89
CA ILE A 59 24.02 43.33 15.20
C ILE A 59 23.18 44.09 14.16
N GLU A 60 22.64 45.25 14.52
CA GLU A 60 21.85 46.10 13.61
C GLU A 60 22.66 46.51 12.38
N LYS A 61 23.91 46.98 12.56
CA LYS A 61 24.82 47.35 11.44
C LYS A 61 25.18 46.17 10.54
N LEU A 62 25.22 44.96 11.10
CA LEU A 62 25.53 43.76 10.33
C LEU A 62 24.32 43.26 9.52
N ASN A 63 23.09 43.68 9.84
CA ASN A 63 21.93 43.35 9.03
C ASN A 63 21.95 44.16 7.72
N THR A 64 21.79 43.47 6.59
CA THR A 64 21.79 44.08 5.25
C THR A 64 20.68 43.48 4.39
N VAL A 65 20.50 43.99 3.18
CA VAL A 65 19.50 43.48 2.21
C VAL A 65 19.70 42.02 1.80
N ASN A 66 20.86 41.43 2.10
CA ASN A 66 21.21 40.05 1.72
C ASN A 66 21.82 39.24 2.88
N ARG A 67 21.81 39.78 4.11
CA ARG A 67 22.33 39.12 5.31
C ARG A 67 21.47 39.46 6.52
N VAL A 68 20.99 38.43 7.20
CA VAL A 68 20.28 38.55 8.48
C VAL A 68 21.17 38.02 9.60
N VAL A 69 21.31 38.79 10.68
CA VAL A 69 22.02 38.41 11.91
C VAL A 69 21.04 38.57 13.07
N VAL A 70 20.74 37.47 13.75
CA VAL A 70 19.75 37.42 14.84
C VAL A 70 20.22 36.52 15.96
N SER A 71 19.69 36.71 17.17
CA SER A 71 19.89 35.75 18.26
C SER A 71 19.23 34.41 17.92
N GLU A 72 19.90 33.31 18.22
CA GLU A 72 19.44 31.95 17.94
C GLU A 72 18.18 31.58 18.76
N ALA A 73 18.05 32.17 19.95
CA ALA A 73 16.89 31.99 20.83
C ALA A 73 16.72 33.18 21.77
N LEU A 74 15.52 33.43 22.25
CA LEU A 74 15.24 34.55 23.15
C LEU A 74 16.12 34.48 24.41
N GLY A 75 16.96 35.51 24.63
CA GLY A 75 17.90 35.58 25.75
C GLY A 75 19.17 34.75 25.57
N SER A 76 19.48 34.31 24.34
CA SER A 76 20.73 33.62 24.02
C SER A 76 21.79 34.61 23.50
N PRO A 77 23.04 34.54 23.99
CA PRO A 77 24.15 35.33 23.44
C PRO A 77 24.58 34.85 22.04
N ALA A 78 24.12 33.67 21.63
CA ALA A 78 24.50 33.06 20.38
C ALA A 78 23.72 33.62 19.19
N LEU A 79 24.42 33.81 18.08
CA LEU A 79 23.90 34.39 16.85
C LEU A 79 23.76 33.34 15.75
N ALA A 80 22.65 33.45 15.01
CA ALA A 80 22.44 32.83 13.73
C ALA A 80 22.62 33.87 12.61
N VAL A 81 23.41 33.51 11.59
CA VAL A 81 23.65 34.34 10.41
C VAL A 81 23.13 33.62 9.18
N ASN A 82 22.29 34.30 8.40
CA ASN A 82 21.74 33.76 7.16
C ASN A 82 22.02 34.72 5.99
N PHE A 83 22.70 34.21 4.97
CA PHE A 83 22.87 34.90 3.69
C PHE A 83 21.87 34.39 2.65
N PHE A 84 21.30 35.33 1.91
CA PHE A 84 20.37 35.04 0.82
C PHE A 84 20.65 35.98 -0.34
N ASN A 85 19.98 35.77 -1.48
CA ASN A 85 20.21 36.53 -2.72
C ASN A 85 21.68 36.50 -3.19
N SER A 86 22.05 35.40 -3.86
CA SER A 86 23.42 35.13 -4.34
C SER A 86 24.03 36.22 -5.23
N LYS A 87 23.20 37.04 -5.89
CA LYS A 87 23.67 38.14 -6.75
C LYS A 87 24.30 39.30 -5.98
N LEU A 88 23.95 39.46 -4.70
CA LEU A 88 24.45 40.53 -3.84
C LEU A 88 25.57 40.05 -2.91
N PHE A 89 25.83 38.75 -2.88
CA PHE A 89 26.86 38.17 -2.02
C PHE A 89 28.27 38.54 -2.48
N SER A 90 29.13 38.90 -1.54
CA SER A 90 30.57 38.93 -1.74
C SER A 90 31.31 38.38 -0.52
N SER A 91 32.51 37.83 -0.75
CA SER A 91 33.37 37.28 0.31
C SER A 91 33.75 38.30 1.39
N ASP A 92 33.78 39.59 1.06
CA ASP A 92 34.09 40.65 2.03
C ASP A 92 33.00 40.78 3.10
N GLN A 93 31.74 40.45 2.78
CA GLN A 93 30.65 40.41 3.76
C GLN A 93 30.84 39.31 4.81
N LEU A 94 31.64 38.26 4.54
CA LEU A 94 32.03 37.31 5.58
C LEU A 94 33.04 37.92 6.55
N LYS A 95 33.95 38.76 6.07
CA LYS A 95 34.97 39.42 6.90
C LYS A 95 34.36 40.48 7.83
N GLU A 96 33.28 41.13 7.40
CA GLU A 96 32.51 42.06 8.24
C GLU A 96 32.00 41.41 9.53
N LEU A 97 31.71 40.10 9.51
CA LEU A 97 31.26 39.35 10.69
C LEU A 97 32.37 39.09 11.72
N SER A 98 33.62 39.49 11.45
CA SER A 98 34.75 39.32 12.38
C SER A 98 34.52 39.99 13.74
N THR A 99 33.72 41.07 13.78
CA THR A 99 33.34 41.76 15.03
C THR A 99 32.48 40.90 15.95
N VAL A 100 31.78 39.90 15.41
CA VAL A 100 30.90 38.99 16.15
C VAL A 100 31.33 37.53 16.06
N LYS A 101 32.57 37.24 15.64
CA LYS A 101 33.02 35.86 15.36
C LYS A 101 32.93 34.87 16.52
N LYS A 102 32.96 35.37 17.76
CA LYS A 102 32.76 34.59 18.99
C LYS A 102 31.30 34.19 19.22
N HIS A 103 30.36 34.96 18.69
CA HIS A 103 28.94 34.79 18.96
C HIS A 103 28.22 33.93 17.90
N VAL A 104 28.76 33.83 16.68
CA VAL A 104 28.12 33.09 15.59
C VAL A 104 28.20 31.58 15.83
N VAL A 105 27.04 30.94 16.01
CA VAL A 105 26.92 29.48 16.22
C VAL A 105 26.25 28.77 15.05
N THR A 106 25.46 29.50 14.27
CA THR A 106 24.82 29.01 13.05
C THR A 106 25.15 29.95 11.91
N LEU A 107 25.68 29.40 10.80
CA LEU A 107 25.98 30.15 9.59
C LEU A 107 25.37 29.43 8.38
N ASP A 108 24.39 30.07 7.74
CA ASP A 108 23.79 29.60 6.51
C ASP A 108 24.28 30.41 5.31
N LEU A 109 24.95 29.72 4.39
CA LEU A 109 25.49 30.25 3.15
C LEU A 109 24.99 29.45 1.94
N ALA A 110 23.90 28.69 2.10
CA ALA A 110 23.41 27.85 1.02
C ALA A 110 23.11 28.67 -0.23
N LYS A 111 23.51 28.13 -1.39
CA LYS A 111 23.35 28.74 -2.72
C LYS A 111 24.11 30.06 -2.92
N MET A 112 24.97 30.47 -1.99
CA MET A 112 25.87 31.60 -2.20
C MET A 112 27.03 31.19 -3.12
N PRO A 113 27.58 32.11 -3.94
CA PRO A 113 28.66 31.80 -4.88
C PRO A 113 30.03 31.68 -4.18
N LEU A 114 30.11 30.85 -3.13
CA LEU A 114 31.32 30.60 -2.36
C LEU A 114 32.38 29.87 -3.18
N LYS A 115 33.64 30.13 -2.84
CA LYS A 115 34.85 29.44 -3.30
C LYS A 115 35.58 28.84 -2.10
N ASP A 116 36.48 27.89 -2.35
CA ASP A 116 37.25 27.25 -1.28
C ASP A 116 38.06 28.25 -0.42
N ASP A 117 38.47 29.40 -0.94
CA ASP A 117 39.13 30.43 -0.13
C ASP A 117 38.23 31.05 0.95
N ASP A 118 36.91 31.06 0.76
CA ASP A 118 35.96 31.56 1.76
C ASP A 118 35.94 30.69 3.03
N ILE A 119 36.28 29.40 2.91
CA ILE A 119 36.38 28.47 4.04
C ILE A 119 37.43 28.94 5.05
N LYS A 120 38.49 29.63 4.60
CA LYS A 120 39.53 30.17 5.50
C LYS A 120 38.94 31.22 6.43
N ILE A 121 38.09 32.11 5.89
CA ILE A 121 37.37 33.12 6.68
C ILE A 121 36.37 32.43 7.61
N ILE A 122 35.63 31.45 7.11
CA ILE A 122 34.64 30.69 7.89
C ILE A 122 35.30 29.93 9.06
N SER A 123 36.55 29.50 8.91
CA SER A 123 37.28 28.79 9.97
C SER A 123 37.61 29.65 11.20
N GLU A 124 37.38 30.96 11.15
CA GLU A 124 37.62 31.90 12.26
C GLU A 124 36.43 32.04 13.23
N PHE A 125 35.26 31.46 12.94
CA PHE A 125 34.08 31.52 13.81
C PHE A 125 34.19 30.54 14.97
N GLU A 126 34.85 30.98 16.05
CA GLU A 126 35.31 30.17 17.19
C GLU A 126 34.27 29.22 17.78
N ASN A 127 32.99 29.62 17.78
CA ASN A 127 31.88 28.89 18.40
C ASN A 127 30.88 28.30 17.38
N LEU A 128 31.26 28.18 16.10
CA LEU A 128 30.37 27.67 15.07
C LEU A 128 29.98 26.20 15.31
N ARG A 129 28.68 25.93 15.38
CA ARG A 129 28.08 24.60 15.64
C ARG A 129 27.35 24.04 14.42
N ARG A 130 26.76 24.90 13.60
CA ARG A 130 26.04 24.52 12.38
C ARG A 130 26.50 25.38 11.21
N LEU A 131 26.95 24.72 10.15
CA LEU A 131 27.41 25.37 8.93
C LEU A 131 26.70 24.77 7.71
N ASN A 132 26.01 25.61 6.95
CA ASN A 132 25.34 25.20 5.72
C ASN A 132 26.08 25.77 4.50
N LEU A 133 26.75 24.91 3.75
CA LEU A 133 27.45 25.20 2.48
C LEU A 133 26.72 24.57 1.29
N GLY A 134 25.45 24.21 1.43
CA GLY A 134 24.70 23.49 0.41
C GLY A 134 24.58 24.27 -0.90
N PHE A 135 24.77 23.59 -2.03
CA PHE A 135 24.64 24.13 -3.40
C PHE A 135 25.55 25.34 -3.66
N THR A 136 26.76 25.30 -3.12
CA THR A 136 27.79 26.32 -3.32
C THR A 136 28.89 25.83 -4.26
N GLY A 137 29.83 26.70 -4.64
CA GLY A 137 30.99 26.38 -5.49
C GLY A 137 32.14 25.67 -4.78
N ILE A 138 31.94 25.18 -3.55
CA ILE A 138 32.97 24.49 -2.76
C ILE A 138 33.36 23.16 -3.42
N THR A 139 34.66 22.96 -3.65
CA THR A 139 35.22 21.70 -4.17
C THR A 139 35.76 20.82 -3.06
N GLY A 140 36.00 21.41 -1.89
CA GLY A 140 36.54 20.73 -0.72
C GLY A 140 38.06 20.86 -0.60
N ALA A 141 38.73 21.60 -1.50
CA ALA A 141 40.18 21.78 -1.49
C ALA A 141 40.72 22.33 -0.17
N THR A 142 39.94 23.17 0.52
CA THR A 142 40.29 23.79 1.81
C THR A 142 39.40 23.28 2.96
N LEU A 143 38.59 22.25 2.75
CA LEU A 143 37.59 21.79 3.72
C LEU A 143 38.21 21.42 5.07
N VAL A 144 39.44 20.91 5.07
CA VAL A 144 40.21 20.56 6.26
C VAL A 144 40.43 21.73 7.23
N GLU A 145 40.42 22.98 6.75
CA GLU A 145 40.57 24.18 7.60
C GLU A 145 39.44 24.30 8.64
N LEU A 146 38.25 23.77 8.33
CA LEU A 146 37.12 23.77 9.25
C LEU A 146 37.37 22.93 10.51
N LYS A 147 38.43 22.10 10.58
CA LYS A 147 38.84 21.41 11.82
C LYS A 147 39.13 22.38 12.97
N LYS A 148 39.47 23.64 12.68
CA LYS A 148 39.65 24.71 13.67
C LYS A 148 38.36 25.00 14.45
N LEU A 149 37.20 24.71 13.87
CA LEU A 149 35.89 24.89 14.48
C LEU A 149 35.60 23.75 15.47
N LYS A 150 36.12 23.89 16.69
CA LYS A 150 36.10 22.84 17.72
C LYS A 150 34.69 22.40 18.13
N PHE A 151 33.68 23.22 17.88
CA PHE A 151 32.29 22.95 18.26
C PHE A 151 31.38 22.60 17.08
N LEU A 152 31.91 22.45 15.86
CA LEU A 152 31.10 22.18 14.67
C LEU A 152 30.48 20.78 14.75
N LYS A 153 29.15 20.72 14.88
CA LYS A 153 28.36 19.48 15.01
C LYS A 153 27.68 19.06 13.72
N THR A 154 27.24 20.04 12.92
CA THR A 154 26.51 19.79 11.67
C THR A 154 27.12 20.57 10.52
N LEU A 155 27.37 19.86 9.42
CA LEU A 155 27.91 20.43 8.18
C LEU A 155 27.06 19.98 6.98
N THR A 156 26.54 20.93 6.20
CA THR A 156 25.83 20.62 4.96
C THR A 156 26.72 20.89 3.76
N LEU A 157 27.02 19.84 2.99
CA LEU A 157 27.82 19.86 1.74
C LEU A 157 26.99 19.41 0.54
N SER A 158 25.67 19.35 0.67
CA SER A 158 24.78 18.85 -0.37
C SER A 158 24.88 19.72 -1.62
N GLY A 159 24.95 19.14 -2.82
CA GLY A 159 25.05 19.88 -4.08
C GLY A 159 26.40 20.56 -4.33
N THR A 160 27.44 20.24 -3.56
CA THR A 160 28.82 20.71 -3.76
C THR A 160 29.64 19.73 -4.61
N GLN A 161 30.87 20.09 -4.97
CA GLN A 161 31.79 19.23 -5.74
C GLN A 161 32.72 18.37 -4.88
N VAL A 162 32.42 18.24 -3.58
CA VAL A 162 33.20 17.44 -2.63
C VAL A 162 33.14 15.95 -3.00
N ASN A 163 34.29 15.28 -3.01
CA ASN A 163 34.40 13.85 -3.30
C ASN A 163 34.73 13.01 -2.04
N ALA A 164 34.85 11.69 -2.21
CA ALA A 164 35.09 10.74 -1.11
C ALA A 164 36.35 11.03 -0.30
N GLU A 165 37.43 11.48 -0.95
CA GLU A 165 38.71 11.77 -0.28
C GLU A 165 38.60 13.00 0.63
N GLN A 166 37.88 14.05 0.21
CA GLN A 166 37.65 15.20 1.08
C GLN A 166 36.70 14.86 2.24
N LEU A 167 35.67 14.03 2.02
CA LEU A 167 34.80 13.57 3.11
C LEU A 167 35.57 12.74 4.15
N LYS A 168 36.55 11.95 3.72
CA LYS A 168 37.39 11.16 4.64
C LYS A 168 38.16 12.02 5.63
N GLN A 169 38.59 13.22 5.22
CA GLN A 169 39.32 14.17 6.08
C GLN A 169 38.48 14.65 7.27
N LEU A 170 37.15 14.60 7.16
CA LEU A 170 36.21 15.02 8.21
C LEU A 170 36.30 14.17 9.48
N GLN A 171 36.84 12.95 9.41
CA GLN A 171 37.07 12.10 10.59
C GLN A 171 37.92 12.81 11.67
N SER A 172 38.76 13.76 11.26
CA SER A 172 39.63 14.50 12.16
C SER A 172 38.95 15.64 12.93
N PHE A 173 37.66 15.88 12.70
CA PHE A 173 36.91 16.98 13.30
C PHE A 173 36.37 16.54 14.68
N PRO A 174 36.63 17.32 15.74
CA PRO A 174 36.46 16.85 17.12
C PRO A 174 34.99 16.59 17.51
N GLU A 175 34.07 17.47 17.11
CA GLU A 175 32.66 17.44 17.54
C GLU A 175 31.67 17.19 16.39
N LEU A 176 32.16 16.89 15.18
CA LEU A 176 31.30 16.73 14.01
C LEU A 176 30.49 15.43 14.12
N LYS A 177 29.16 15.55 14.08
CA LYS A 177 28.21 14.42 14.27
C LYS A 177 27.42 14.10 13.01
N THR A 178 27.06 15.11 12.21
CA THR A 178 26.21 14.91 11.03
C THR A 178 26.73 15.70 9.83
N VAL A 179 26.82 15.03 8.69
CA VAL A 179 27.23 15.64 7.43
C VAL A 179 26.21 15.30 6.34
N TYR A 180 25.60 16.30 5.72
CA TYR A 180 24.65 16.10 4.62
C TYR A 180 25.35 16.19 3.27
N THR A 181 25.34 15.11 2.49
CA THR A 181 26.11 14.96 1.23
C THR A 181 25.21 14.66 0.02
N TRP A 182 23.95 15.10 0.05
CA TRP A 182 22.99 14.84 -1.04
C TRP A 182 23.48 15.49 -2.33
N ASN A 183 23.31 14.83 -3.48
CA ASN A 183 23.69 15.38 -4.78
C ASN A 183 25.17 15.82 -4.86
N THR A 184 26.07 15.04 -4.27
CA THR A 184 27.53 15.17 -4.43
C THR A 184 28.03 14.13 -5.44
N PRO A 185 29.23 14.30 -6.05
CA PRO A 185 29.78 13.33 -7.00
C PRO A 185 30.28 12.01 -6.34
N VAL A 186 29.94 11.74 -5.08
CA VAL A 186 30.41 10.55 -4.36
C VAL A 186 29.58 9.32 -4.75
N ALA A 187 30.26 8.27 -5.21
CA ALA A 187 29.62 7.00 -5.54
C ALA A 187 28.97 6.32 -4.33
N ALA A 188 27.91 5.55 -4.55
CA ALA A 188 27.18 4.81 -3.49
C ALA A 188 28.11 3.94 -2.65
N THR A 189 28.94 3.17 -3.35
CA THR A 189 29.90 2.22 -2.77
C THR A 189 30.94 2.91 -1.89
N ASP A 190 31.34 4.13 -2.24
CA ASP A 190 32.32 4.88 -1.46
C ASP A 190 31.68 5.54 -0.25
N MET A 191 30.43 6.00 -0.35
CA MET A 191 29.64 6.43 0.81
C MET A 191 29.43 5.29 1.81
N GLU A 192 29.12 4.07 1.34
CA GLU A 192 28.99 2.90 2.21
C GLU A 192 30.30 2.60 2.96
N LYS A 193 31.45 2.63 2.26
CA LYS A 193 32.76 2.47 2.89
C LYS A 193 33.04 3.56 3.91
N LEU A 194 32.75 4.83 3.60
CA LEU A 194 32.94 5.95 4.51
C LEU A 194 32.09 5.79 5.78
N GLN A 195 30.82 5.41 5.66
CA GLN A 195 29.92 5.16 6.79
C GLN A 195 30.37 3.95 7.63
N GLN A 196 31.05 2.98 7.01
CA GLN A 196 31.66 1.87 7.72
C GLN A 196 32.94 2.26 8.47
N GLN A 197 33.78 3.13 7.89
CA GLN A 197 35.08 3.52 8.46
C GLN A 197 34.95 4.63 9.52
N ILE A 198 34.06 5.59 9.33
CA ILE A 198 33.91 6.77 10.18
C ILE A 198 32.65 6.59 11.02
N LYS A 199 32.81 6.13 12.26
CA LYS A 199 31.69 5.79 13.16
C LYS A 199 31.14 6.96 13.96
N ASN A 200 31.93 8.02 14.14
CA ASN A 200 31.54 9.21 14.89
C ASN A 200 30.69 10.20 14.06
N ILE A 201 30.67 10.05 12.73
CA ILE A 201 29.93 10.93 11.82
C ILE A 201 28.83 10.12 11.11
N ARG A 202 27.60 10.63 11.17
CA ARG A 202 26.50 10.17 10.33
C ARG A 202 26.49 10.96 9.02
N PHE A 203 26.72 10.28 7.90
CA PHE A 203 26.56 10.87 6.58
C PHE A 203 25.14 10.66 6.09
N GLU A 204 24.41 11.76 5.93
CA GLU A 204 23.07 11.77 5.36
C GLU A 204 23.19 11.92 3.84
N THR A 205 22.85 10.88 3.08
CA THR A 205 23.01 10.84 1.61
C THR A 205 21.71 11.05 0.83
N GLY A 206 20.57 11.05 1.53
CA GLY A 206 19.26 11.35 0.97
C GLY A 206 18.56 10.13 0.39
N PHE A 207 17.45 10.37 -0.30
CA PHE A 207 16.62 9.31 -0.86
C PHE A 207 17.01 8.97 -2.30
N ARG A 208 17.28 7.69 -2.55
CA ARG A 208 17.62 7.14 -3.87
C ARG A 208 16.41 6.42 -4.48
N GLY A 209 15.57 7.16 -5.19
CA GLY A 209 14.33 6.66 -5.78
C GLY A 209 14.51 5.71 -6.97
N ASP A 210 15.72 5.63 -7.54
CA ASP A 210 16.13 4.76 -8.63
C ASP A 210 16.17 3.25 -8.26
N THR A 211 16.06 2.94 -6.97
CA THR A 211 15.96 1.56 -6.47
C THR A 211 14.52 1.05 -6.33
N ILE A 212 13.51 1.90 -6.55
CA ILE A 212 12.11 1.51 -6.39
C ILE A 212 11.58 0.90 -7.68
N ILE A 213 11.35 -0.41 -7.64
CA ILE A 213 10.56 -1.10 -8.65
C ILE A 213 9.09 -1.01 -8.24
N LEU A 214 8.29 -0.33 -9.07
CA LEU A 214 6.86 -0.17 -8.82
C LEU A 214 6.09 -1.44 -9.16
N LYS A 215 5.02 -1.70 -8.41
CA LYS A 215 4.08 -2.80 -8.65
C LYS A 215 2.90 -2.32 -9.50
N LEU A 216 2.51 -3.12 -10.49
CA LEU A 216 1.32 -2.84 -11.30
C LEU A 216 0.03 -3.07 -10.50
N SER A 217 -1.01 -2.30 -10.80
CA SER A 217 -2.36 -2.62 -10.35
C SER A 217 -2.92 -3.83 -11.11
N PRO A 218 -3.91 -4.57 -10.55
CA PRO A 218 -4.58 -5.63 -11.29
C PRO A 218 -5.28 -5.09 -12.55
N PRO A 219 -5.44 -5.92 -13.60
CA PRO A 219 -6.37 -5.63 -14.67
C PRO A 219 -7.79 -5.42 -14.13
N VAL A 220 -8.61 -4.68 -14.88
CA VAL A 220 -10.03 -4.47 -14.60
C VAL A 220 -10.86 -5.31 -15.56
N LEU A 221 -11.78 -6.10 -15.02
CA LEU A 221 -12.84 -6.75 -15.80
C LEU A 221 -13.96 -5.73 -16.04
N LEU A 222 -14.33 -5.54 -17.31
CA LEU A 222 -15.39 -4.61 -17.74
C LEU A 222 -16.67 -5.34 -18.17
N ASN A 223 -16.72 -6.66 -18.02
CA ASN A 223 -17.96 -7.41 -18.12
C ASN A 223 -18.80 -7.11 -16.87
N GLU A 224 -20.06 -6.74 -17.08
CA GLU A 224 -21.03 -6.49 -16.01
C GLU A 224 -21.88 -7.74 -15.73
N GLU A 225 -21.78 -8.74 -16.61
CA GLU A 225 -22.60 -9.94 -16.60
C GLU A 225 -21.98 -11.06 -15.75
N ASP A 226 -22.65 -11.44 -14.66
CA ASP A 226 -22.36 -12.68 -13.93
C ASP A 226 -22.88 -13.93 -14.66
N PHE A 227 -23.94 -13.75 -15.47
CA PHE A 227 -24.62 -14.79 -16.22
C PHE A 227 -24.80 -14.41 -17.68
N ILE A 228 -24.54 -15.35 -18.59
CA ILE A 228 -24.66 -15.15 -20.03
C ILE A 228 -25.61 -16.17 -20.68
N THR A 229 -26.45 -15.70 -21.60
CA THR A 229 -27.35 -16.56 -22.41
C THR A 229 -26.78 -16.82 -23.82
N ALA A 230 -25.90 -15.93 -24.28
CA ALA A 230 -25.21 -16.00 -25.56
C ALA A 230 -23.71 -15.72 -25.36
N ALA A 231 -22.91 -15.91 -26.42
CA ALA A 231 -21.49 -15.58 -26.35
C ALA A 231 -21.30 -14.08 -26.19
N VAL A 232 -20.42 -13.67 -25.27
CA VAL A 232 -20.05 -12.27 -25.03
C VAL A 232 -18.53 -12.09 -25.17
N PRO A 233 -18.05 -10.92 -25.60
CA PRO A 233 -16.62 -10.64 -25.60
C PRO A 233 -16.08 -10.54 -24.16
N LEU A 234 -14.89 -11.09 -23.92
CA LEU A 234 -14.12 -10.82 -22.71
C LEU A 234 -13.55 -9.40 -22.81
N LYS A 235 -13.85 -8.55 -21.82
CA LYS A 235 -13.41 -7.16 -21.79
C LYS A 235 -12.47 -6.94 -20.60
N LEU A 236 -11.16 -6.91 -20.85
CA LEU A 236 -10.14 -6.58 -19.85
C LEU A 236 -9.47 -5.24 -20.19
N LYS A 237 -9.09 -4.47 -19.16
CA LYS A 237 -8.38 -3.20 -19.33
C LYS A 237 -7.32 -3.02 -18.25
N HIS A 238 -6.25 -2.30 -18.59
CA HIS A 238 -5.24 -1.83 -17.64
C HIS A 238 -4.90 -0.36 -17.94
N TYR A 239 -4.73 0.45 -16.90
CA TYR A 239 -4.55 1.91 -17.05
C TYR A 239 -3.09 2.34 -17.27
N ILE A 240 -2.12 1.52 -16.89
CA ILE A 240 -0.70 1.82 -17.13
C ILE A 240 -0.35 1.47 -18.58
N GLN A 241 0.04 2.50 -19.35
CA GLN A 241 0.50 2.35 -20.72
C GLN A 241 1.72 1.41 -20.81
N GLY A 242 1.72 0.53 -21.82
CA GLY A 242 2.77 -0.46 -22.05
C GLY A 242 2.70 -1.69 -21.13
N ALA A 243 1.72 -1.76 -20.22
CA ALA A 243 1.41 -3.00 -19.53
C ALA A 243 0.66 -3.97 -20.47
N THR A 244 1.01 -5.24 -20.39
CA THR A 244 0.35 -6.33 -21.12
C THR A 244 -0.50 -7.14 -20.15
N ILE A 245 -1.63 -7.67 -20.60
CA ILE A 245 -2.52 -8.51 -19.79
C ILE A 245 -2.39 -9.95 -20.27
N ARG A 246 -2.02 -10.85 -19.37
CA ARG A 246 -2.08 -12.29 -19.60
C ARG A 246 -3.24 -12.86 -18.82
N TYR A 247 -3.91 -13.87 -19.37
CA TYR A 247 -5.12 -14.42 -18.78
C TYR A 247 -5.26 -15.91 -19.03
N THR A 248 -6.15 -16.53 -18.27
CA THR A 248 -6.66 -17.89 -18.43
C THR A 248 -8.17 -17.88 -18.22
N MET A 249 -8.85 -18.91 -18.72
CA MET A 249 -10.31 -19.04 -18.70
C MET A 249 -10.79 -20.35 -18.05
N ASP A 250 -9.84 -21.15 -17.56
CA ASP A 250 -10.03 -22.45 -16.93
C ASP A 250 -9.71 -22.43 -15.42
N GLY A 251 -9.41 -21.25 -14.85
CA GLY A 251 -9.04 -21.10 -13.46
C GLY A 251 -7.56 -21.39 -13.13
N SER A 252 -6.72 -21.73 -14.10
CA SER A 252 -5.26 -21.80 -13.87
C SER A 252 -4.65 -20.41 -13.64
N GLU A 253 -3.55 -20.27 -12.91
CA GLU A 253 -2.91 -18.95 -12.74
C GLU A 253 -2.13 -18.56 -14.00
N PRO A 254 -2.30 -17.34 -14.55
CA PRO A 254 -1.55 -16.89 -15.71
C PRO A 254 -0.09 -16.57 -15.37
N ASP A 255 0.84 -17.09 -16.18
CA ASP A 255 2.26 -16.76 -16.14
C ASP A 255 2.64 -15.69 -17.18
N SER A 256 3.82 -15.07 -16.99
CA SER A 256 4.27 -13.94 -17.80
C SER A 256 4.70 -14.31 -19.23
N VAL A 257 4.92 -15.61 -19.51
CA VAL A 257 5.59 -16.11 -20.72
C VAL A 257 4.63 -16.91 -21.59
N LYS A 258 4.02 -17.96 -21.06
CA LYS A 258 3.25 -18.99 -21.80
C LYS A 258 1.76 -18.69 -21.86
N SER A 259 1.19 -18.05 -20.85
CA SER A 259 -0.25 -17.78 -20.84
C SER A 259 -0.67 -16.88 -22.02
N PRO A 260 -1.88 -17.04 -22.56
CA PRO A 260 -2.37 -16.18 -23.65
C PRO A 260 -2.28 -14.69 -23.34
N LEU A 261 -1.86 -13.90 -24.32
CA LEU A 261 -1.94 -12.44 -24.28
C LEU A 261 -3.35 -12.02 -24.66
N PHE A 262 -3.98 -11.16 -23.85
CA PHE A 262 -5.29 -10.60 -24.16
C PHE A 262 -5.18 -9.62 -25.34
N LYS A 263 -5.96 -9.87 -26.41
CA LYS A 263 -5.97 -9.10 -27.65
C LYS A 263 -7.28 -8.33 -27.87
N GLY A 264 -8.31 -8.58 -27.07
CA GLY A 264 -9.63 -7.95 -27.17
C GLY A 264 -10.59 -8.62 -28.14
N ASN A 265 -10.28 -9.82 -28.63
CA ASN A 265 -11.14 -10.61 -29.52
C ASN A 265 -11.59 -11.94 -28.90
N GLU A 266 -11.22 -12.17 -27.65
CA GLU A 266 -11.57 -13.34 -26.87
C GLU A 266 -13.06 -13.32 -26.52
N THR A 267 -13.70 -14.50 -26.54
CA THR A 267 -15.14 -14.64 -26.28
C THR A 267 -15.40 -15.66 -25.18
N ILE A 268 -16.37 -15.35 -24.33
CA ILE A 268 -16.89 -16.22 -23.28
C ILE A 268 -18.19 -16.83 -23.81
N ASN A 269 -18.25 -18.16 -23.89
CA ASN A 269 -19.42 -18.87 -24.42
C ASN A 269 -19.92 -20.01 -23.51
N SER A 270 -19.26 -20.23 -22.38
CA SER A 270 -19.57 -21.26 -21.39
C SER A 270 -19.22 -20.75 -19.99
N ASN A 271 -19.49 -21.56 -18.98
CA ASN A 271 -18.93 -21.34 -17.65
C ASN A 271 -17.41 -21.13 -17.75
N THR A 272 -16.94 -20.04 -17.17
CA THR A 272 -15.56 -19.57 -17.33
C THR A 272 -15.07 -18.98 -16.02
N GLN A 273 -13.91 -19.46 -15.57
CA GLN A 273 -13.17 -18.87 -14.46
C GLN A 273 -12.02 -18.04 -15.05
N ILE A 274 -12.22 -16.73 -15.07
CA ILE A 274 -11.29 -15.76 -15.63
C ILE A 274 -10.25 -15.46 -14.56
N ARG A 275 -8.98 -15.64 -14.91
CA ARG A 275 -7.85 -15.19 -14.09
C ARG A 275 -6.91 -14.37 -14.94
N ALA A 276 -6.51 -13.19 -14.48
CA ALA A 276 -5.67 -12.28 -15.27
C ALA A 276 -4.65 -11.50 -14.43
N LYS A 277 -3.47 -11.23 -15.00
CA LYS A 277 -2.39 -10.43 -14.41
C LYS A 277 -1.80 -9.47 -15.43
N ALA A 278 -1.35 -8.31 -14.96
CA ALA A 278 -0.65 -7.33 -15.76
C ALA A 278 0.88 -7.48 -15.62
N PHE A 279 1.59 -7.34 -16.74
CA PHE A 279 3.04 -7.48 -16.83
C PHE A 279 3.66 -6.31 -17.62
N LYS A 280 4.79 -5.80 -17.12
CA LYS A 280 5.59 -4.76 -17.78
C LYS A 280 7.07 -4.92 -17.40
N PRO A 281 8.02 -4.87 -18.35
CA PRO A 281 9.44 -4.94 -18.03
C PRO A 281 9.87 -3.82 -17.04
N GLY A 282 10.68 -4.19 -16.05
CA GLY A 282 11.13 -3.25 -15.00
C GLY A 282 10.07 -2.92 -13.93
N TRP A 283 8.97 -3.67 -13.87
CA TRP A 283 7.91 -3.54 -12.86
C TRP A 283 7.63 -4.88 -12.19
N ILE A 284 7.16 -4.84 -10.94
CA ILE A 284 6.57 -6.02 -10.29
C ILE A 284 5.19 -6.26 -10.92
N SER A 285 4.89 -7.51 -11.30
CA SER A 285 3.59 -7.88 -11.86
C SER A 285 2.45 -7.56 -10.89
N SER A 286 1.25 -7.38 -11.44
CA SER A 286 0.08 -7.13 -10.60
C SER A 286 -0.29 -8.31 -9.71
N ASP A 287 -1.15 -8.04 -8.73
CA ASP A 287 -1.94 -9.08 -8.09
C ASP A 287 -2.93 -9.70 -9.09
N LEU A 288 -3.45 -10.87 -8.72
CA LEU A 288 -4.37 -11.65 -9.54
C LEU A 288 -5.77 -11.01 -9.55
N LEU A 289 -6.29 -10.75 -10.74
CA LEU A 289 -7.73 -10.58 -10.96
C LEU A 289 -8.35 -11.97 -11.11
N GLU A 290 -9.44 -12.24 -10.39
CA GLU A 290 -10.23 -13.46 -10.50
C GLU A 290 -11.72 -13.14 -10.61
N ALA A 291 -12.42 -13.77 -11.55
CA ALA A 291 -13.86 -13.63 -11.75
C ALA A 291 -14.48 -14.89 -12.35
N ASN A 292 -15.77 -15.10 -12.10
CA ASN A 292 -16.53 -16.23 -12.62
C ASN A 292 -17.75 -15.74 -13.40
N ILE A 293 -17.84 -16.14 -14.67
CA ILE A 293 -19.01 -15.91 -15.52
C ILE A 293 -19.63 -17.26 -15.86
N TYR A 294 -20.93 -17.38 -15.66
CA TYR A 294 -21.65 -18.62 -15.88
C TYR A 294 -22.61 -18.54 -17.06
N ARG A 295 -22.76 -19.64 -17.79
CA ARG A 295 -23.77 -19.74 -18.84
C ARG A 295 -25.10 -20.18 -18.22
N ASN A 296 -26.19 -19.57 -18.65
CA ASN A 296 -27.54 -20.02 -18.35
C ASN A 296 -28.41 -19.91 -19.59
N THR A 297 -28.73 -21.03 -20.23
CA THR A 297 -29.46 -21.04 -21.50
C THR A 297 -30.97 -21.07 -21.26
N TYR A 298 -31.43 -21.80 -20.24
CA TYR A 298 -32.85 -21.96 -19.93
C TYR A 298 -33.15 -21.51 -18.51
N THR A 299 -34.22 -20.74 -18.33
CA THR A 299 -34.79 -20.45 -17.02
C THR A 299 -35.99 -21.37 -16.81
N PRO A 300 -36.02 -22.20 -15.76
CA PRO A 300 -37.20 -22.97 -15.40
C PRO A 300 -38.40 -22.07 -15.09
N ASP A 301 -39.61 -22.55 -15.37
CA ASP A 301 -40.85 -21.83 -15.06
C ASP A 301 -41.27 -21.99 -13.60
N THR A 302 -40.88 -23.09 -12.95
CA THR A 302 -41.29 -23.39 -11.57
C THR A 302 -40.25 -24.22 -10.85
N VAL A 303 -40.07 -23.94 -9.56
CA VAL A 303 -39.29 -24.76 -8.62
C VAL A 303 -40.25 -25.39 -7.61
N ILE A 304 -40.13 -26.70 -7.40
CA ILE A 304 -40.96 -27.47 -6.46
C ILE A 304 -40.05 -28.15 -5.45
N TYR A 305 -40.03 -27.67 -4.21
CA TYR A 305 -39.27 -28.33 -3.14
C TYR A 305 -39.91 -29.67 -2.75
N LEU A 306 -39.10 -30.72 -2.76
CA LEU A 306 -39.48 -32.04 -2.24
C LEU A 306 -38.95 -32.25 -0.80
N ALA A 307 -37.90 -31.53 -0.43
CA ALA A 307 -37.40 -31.42 0.93
C ALA A 307 -37.37 -29.94 1.36
N LYS A 308 -37.89 -29.65 2.55
CA LYS A 308 -37.96 -28.28 3.08
C LYS A 308 -36.53 -27.74 3.32
N PRO A 309 -36.18 -26.55 2.79
CA PRO A 309 -34.98 -25.82 3.19
C PRO A 309 -34.99 -25.46 4.67
N ASN A 310 -33.86 -25.00 5.19
CA ASN A 310 -33.80 -24.54 6.57
C ASN A 310 -34.56 -23.22 6.75
N GLU A 311 -35.33 -23.09 7.83
CA GLU A 311 -36.24 -21.95 8.07
C GLU A 311 -35.53 -20.60 8.10
N LYS A 312 -34.24 -20.56 8.45
CA LYS A 312 -33.45 -19.33 8.47
C LYS A 312 -32.94 -18.92 7.09
N TYR A 313 -32.74 -19.88 6.20
CA TYR A 313 -32.13 -19.70 4.88
C TYR A 313 -33.01 -20.41 3.84
N GLN A 314 -34.21 -19.88 3.63
CA GLN A 314 -35.20 -20.49 2.75
C GLN A 314 -35.75 -19.47 1.76
N ASP A 315 -36.22 -20.02 0.65
CA ASP A 315 -37.11 -19.37 -0.29
C ASP A 315 -38.29 -20.31 -0.52
N GLU A 316 -39.49 -19.86 -0.15
CA GLU A 316 -40.70 -20.69 -0.30
C GLU A 316 -41.17 -20.75 -1.76
N THR A 317 -40.76 -19.79 -2.59
CA THR A 317 -41.16 -19.67 -4.00
C THR A 317 -40.17 -20.30 -4.97
N GLY A 318 -38.94 -20.56 -4.50
CA GLY A 318 -37.81 -21.08 -5.28
C GLY A 318 -37.29 -20.13 -6.36
N LYS A 319 -37.68 -18.85 -6.30
CA LYS A 319 -37.16 -17.76 -7.14
C LYS A 319 -35.66 -17.59 -7.04
N PHE A 320 -35.08 -17.65 -5.83
CA PHE A 320 -33.64 -17.47 -5.64
C PHE A 320 -32.86 -18.41 -6.53
N LEU A 321 -33.31 -19.67 -6.66
CA LEU A 321 -32.66 -20.68 -7.49
C LEU A 321 -32.69 -20.41 -9.01
N ILE A 322 -33.46 -19.42 -9.50
CA ILE A 322 -33.71 -19.19 -10.93
C ILE A 322 -33.85 -17.70 -11.33
N ASP A 323 -33.51 -16.74 -10.47
CA ASP A 323 -33.75 -15.30 -10.69
C ASP A 323 -32.60 -14.57 -11.40
N ARG A 324 -31.49 -15.28 -11.63
CA ARG A 324 -30.21 -14.81 -12.18
C ARG A 324 -29.54 -13.75 -11.31
N GLN A 325 -29.72 -13.81 -10.01
CA GLN A 325 -29.03 -12.95 -9.05
C GLN A 325 -28.13 -13.80 -8.16
N LYS A 326 -26.83 -13.47 -8.14
CA LYS A 326 -25.92 -14.13 -7.19
C LYS A 326 -26.27 -13.74 -5.77
N GLY A 327 -26.19 -14.69 -4.86
CA GLY A 327 -26.23 -14.44 -3.43
C GLY A 327 -25.04 -13.56 -3.01
N GLU A 328 -25.17 -12.85 -1.90
CA GLU A 328 -24.06 -12.03 -1.39
C GLU A 328 -22.99 -12.89 -0.72
N ALA A 329 -21.77 -12.35 -0.63
CA ALA A 329 -20.64 -13.04 0.00
C ALA A 329 -20.87 -13.27 1.51
N ASP A 330 -21.61 -12.37 2.16
CA ASP A 330 -22.09 -12.59 3.52
C ASP A 330 -23.39 -13.38 3.49
N PHE A 331 -23.31 -14.69 3.76
CA PHE A 331 -24.46 -15.58 3.76
C PHE A 331 -25.58 -15.19 4.74
N ARG A 332 -25.32 -14.27 5.67
CA ARG A 332 -26.32 -13.76 6.62
C ARG A 332 -27.28 -12.77 5.96
N PHE A 333 -26.88 -12.16 4.84
CA PHE A 333 -27.65 -11.18 4.10
C PHE A 333 -27.67 -11.62 2.63
N GLY A 334 -28.69 -12.35 2.17
CA GLY A 334 -28.74 -12.71 0.76
C GLY A 334 -29.78 -13.76 0.36
N ASN A 335 -29.82 -14.01 -0.94
CA ASN A 335 -30.72 -14.95 -1.63
C ASN A 335 -30.17 -16.38 -1.61
N TRP A 336 -29.93 -16.92 -0.40
CA TRP A 336 -29.39 -18.28 -0.24
C TRP A 336 -30.46 -19.27 0.23
N VAL A 337 -30.49 -20.44 -0.40
CA VAL A 337 -31.27 -21.60 0.05
C VAL A 337 -30.34 -22.59 0.74
N GLY A 338 -30.52 -22.78 2.04
CA GLY A 338 -29.64 -23.54 2.91
C GLY A 338 -30.22 -24.90 3.34
N PHE A 339 -29.38 -25.93 3.28
CA PHE A 339 -29.71 -27.29 3.73
C PHE A 339 -28.64 -27.78 4.72
N ARG A 340 -29.06 -28.42 5.81
CA ARG A 340 -28.16 -28.98 6.83
C ARG A 340 -28.69 -30.28 7.41
N GLU A 341 -29.96 -30.25 7.80
CA GLU A 341 -30.64 -31.41 8.37
C GLU A 341 -31.19 -32.33 7.28
N ASN A 342 -31.83 -31.73 6.27
CA ASN A 342 -32.35 -32.42 5.10
C ASN A 342 -31.32 -32.43 3.97
N ARG A 343 -31.45 -33.40 3.08
CA ARG A 343 -30.83 -33.27 1.75
C ARG A 343 -31.53 -32.15 0.98
N MET A 344 -30.77 -31.49 0.11
CA MET A 344 -31.34 -30.61 -0.89
C MET A 344 -32.09 -31.47 -1.91
N GLU A 345 -33.38 -31.21 -2.11
CA GLU A 345 -34.18 -31.93 -3.11
C GLU A 345 -35.32 -31.05 -3.64
N PHE A 346 -35.29 -30.77 -4.94
CA PHE A 346 -36.33 -30.01 -5.63
C PHE A 346 -36.42 -30.39 -7.11
N ILE A 347 -37.56 -30.07 -7.72
CA ILE A 347 -37.82 -30.22 -9.15
C ILE A 347 -37.84 -28.84 -9.80
N LEU A 348 -37.12 -28.69 -10.90
CA LEU A 348 -37.29 -27.62 -11.88
C LEU A 348 -38.25 -28.11 -12.96
N GLN A 349 -39.30 -27.34 -13.23
CA GLN A 349 -40.28 -27.62 -14.26
C GLN A 349 -40.17 -26.57 -15.38
N PHE A 350 -40.25 -27.05 -16.62
CA PHE A 350 -40.37 -26.22 -17.81
C PHE A 350 -41.78 -26.34 -18.40
N ALA A 351 -42.32 -25.23 -18.90
CA ALA A 351 -43.61 -25.18 -19.57
C ALA A 351 -43.57 -25.98 -20.88
N ALA A 352 -42.46 -25.86 -21.61
CA ALA A 352 -42.15 -26.63 -22.82
C ALA A 352 -40.89 -27.47 -22.63
N PRO A 353 -40.76 -28.64 -23.30
CA PRO A 353 -39.54 -29.43 -23.23
C PRO A 353 -38.31 -28.66 -23.72
N VAL A 354 -37.21 -28.75 -22.98
CA VAL A 354 -35.92 -28.11 -23.28
C VAL A 354 -34.85 -29.17 -23.50
N THR A 355 -33.86 -28.88 -24.35
CA THR A 355 -32.73 -29.78 -24.57
C THR A 355 -31.52 -29.31 -23.77
N VAL A 356 -31.09 -30.13 -22.82
CA VAL A 356 -30.07 -29.81 -21.83
C VAL A 356 -28.93 -30.83 -21.84
N GLN A 357 -27.75 -30.41 -21.41
CA GLN A 357 -26.53 -31.19 -21.33
C GLN A 357 -25.68 -30.86 -20.09
N SER A 358 -25.95 -29.76 -19.39
CA SER A 358 -25.35 -29.51 -18.08
C SER A 358 -26.23 -28.71 -17.12
N ILE A 359 -25.98 -28.91 -15.84
CA ILE A 359 -26.51 -28.11 -14.74
C ILE A 359 -25.36 -27.57 -13.93
N THR A 360 -25.39 -26.28 -13.59
CA THR A 360 -24.44 -25.67 -12.67
C THR A 360 -25.17 -25.18 -11.44
N LEU A 361 -24.73 -25.64 -10.27
CA LEU A 361 -25.19 -25.10 -8.99
C LEU A 361 -24.21 -24.06 -8.51
N SER A 362 -24.64 -22.81 -8.41
CA SER A 362 -23.87 -21.78 -7.74
C SER A 362 -24.03 -21.94 -6.23
N SER A 363 -22.92 -21.86 -5.51
CA SER A 363 -22.86 -22.20 -4.10
C SER A 363 -21.74 -21.43 -3.40
N LEU A 364 -22.00 -20.99 -2.18
CA LEU A 364 -20.99 -20.44 -1.30
C LEU A 364 -20.20 -21.57 -0.64
N VAL A 365 -18.88 -21.46 -0.65
CA VAL A 365 -17.99 -22.27 0.18
C VAL A 365 -17.38 -21.34 1.21
N ASP A 366 -17.85 -21.46 2.46
CA ASP A 366 -17.30 -20.77 3.63
C ASP A 366 -17.03 -21.82 4.69
N VAL A 367 -15.79 -22.33 4.68
CA VAL A 367 -15.36 -23.38 5.60
C VAL A 367 -15.49 -22.89 7.04
N GLY A 368 -15.07 -21.66 7.36
CA GLY A 368 -15.19 -21.09 8.70
C GLY A 368 -16.64 -20.99 9.18
N GLY A 369 -17.56 -20.71 8.26
CA GLY A 369 -19.02 -20.71 8.45
C GLY A 369 -19.69 -22.09 8.39
N TYR A 370 -18.93 -23.18 8.27
CA TYR A 370 -19.41 -24.57 8.19
C TYR A 370 -20.16 -24.86 6.87
N ILE A 371 -20.01 -24.01 5.86
CA ILE A 371 -20.63 -24.15 4.53
C ILE A 371 -19.65 -24.87 3.61
N MET A 372 -19.97 -26.12 3.30
CA MET A 372 -19.09 -27.02 2.55
C MET A 372 -19.69 -27.33 1.18
N PRO A 373 -18.86 -27.64 0.15
CA PRO A 373 -19.37 -28.25 -1.06
C PRO A 373 -20.17 -29.51 -0.72
N ALA A 374 -21.28 -29.76 -1.43
CA ALA A 374 -22.06 -30.98 -1.22
C ALA A 374 -21.17 -32.23 -1.32
N LYS A 375 -21.45 -33.25 -0.52
CA LYS A 375 -20.82 -34.56 -0.64
C LYS A 375 -21.05 -35.16 -2.03
N SER A 376 -22.23 -34.96 -2.59
CA SER A 376 -22.55 -35.30 -3.97
C SER A 376 -23.79 -34.58 -4.45
N PHE A 377 -23.87 -34.35 -5.75
CA PHE A 377 -25.08 -33.98 -6.46
C PHE A 377 -25.51 -35.08 -7.43
N GLU A 378 -26.81 -35.27 -7.57
CA GLU A 378 -27.43 -36.10 -8.60
C GLU A 378 -28.44 -35.26 -9.38
N ILE A 379 -28.37 -35.38 -10.71
CA ILE A 379 -29.27 -34.72 -11.64
C ILE A 379 -30.11 -35.79 -12.31
N TRP A 380 -31.42 -35.73 -12.09
CA TRP A 380 -32.40 -36.60 -12.70
C TRP A 380 -33.25 -35.80 -13.68
N GLY A 381 -33.70 -36.40 -14.78
CA GLY A 381 -34.56 -35.70 -15.74
C GLY A 381 -35.45 -36.61 -16.56
N GLY A 382 -36.50 -36.02 -17.12
CA GLY A 382 -37.47 -36.71 -17.96
C GLY A 382 -38.62 -35.81 -18.39
N GLU A 383 -39.56 -36.36 -19.15
CA GLU A 383 -40.80 -35.70 -19.56
C GLU A 383 -41.91 -35.80 -18.51
N ASP A 384 -41.81 -36.75 -17.58
CA ASP A 384 -42.75 -36.99 -16.49
C ASP A 384 -42.03 -36.88 -15.14
N ALA A 385 -42.55 -36.05 -14.24
CA ALA A 385 -42.02 -35.82 -12.90
C ALA A 385 -41.97 -37.09 -12.03
N LYS A 386 -42.78 -38.11 -12.32
CA LYS A 386 -42.77 -39.38 -11.56
C LYS A 386 -41.76 -40.39 -12.11
N ASN A 387 -41.38 -40.27 -13.38
CA ASN A 387 -40.60 -41.26 -14.12
C ASN A 387 -39.33 -40.63 -14.72
N MET A 388 -38.47 -40.07 -13.88
CA MET A 388 -37.19 -39.48 -14.29
C MET A 388 -36.05 -40.51 -14.30
N LYS A 389 -35.05 -40.30 -15.15
CA LYS A 389 -33.80 -41.07 -15.20
C LYS A 389 -32.64 -40.25 -14.65
N LEU A 390 -31.66 -40.93 -14.05
CA LEU A 390 -30.41 -40.27 -13.63
C LEU A 390 -29.64 -39.85 -14.89
N LEU A 391 -29.39 -38.55 -15.01
CA LEU A 391 -28.62 -37.96 -16.11
C LEU A 391 -27.14 -37.86 -15.76
N GLY A 392 -26.84 -37.43 -14.54
CA GLY A 392 -25.47 -37.20 -14.11
C GLY A 392 -25.31 -37.21 -12.59
N ARG A 393 -24.08 -37.46 -12.15
CA ARG A 393 -23.65 -37.39 -10.76
C ARG A 393 -22.36 -36.60 -10.66
N LEU A 394 -22.27 -35.70 -9.70
CA LEU A 394 -21.08 -34.91 -9.40
C LEU A 394 -20.66 -35.16 -7.95
N VAL A 395 -19.36 -35.33 -7.74
CA VAL A 395 -18.74 -35.39 -6.40
C VAL A 395 -17.76 -34.23 -6.32
N PRO A 396 -18.16 -33.08 -5.75
CA PRO A 396 -17.27 -31.95 -5.56
C PRO A 396 -16.06 -32.30 -4.69
N GLU A 397 -14.91 -31.76 -5.05
CA GLU A 397 -13.71 -31.80 -4.20
C GLU A 397 -14.00 -31.12 -2.86
N GLN A 398 -13.63 -31.80 -1.77
CA GLN A 398 -13.80 -31.28 -0.43
C GLN A 398 -12.55 -30.52 0.02
N PRO A 399 -12.68 -29.37 0.71
CA PRO A 399 -11.54 -28.67 1.29
C PRO A 399 -10.71 -29.57 2.21
N SER A 400 -9.40 -29.28 2.28
CA SER A 400 -8.47 -29.94 3.21
C SER A 400 -8.03 -29.03 4.37
N GLU A 401 -8.38 -27.75 4.30
CA GLU A 401 -8.04 -26.72 5.29
C GLU A 401 -9.06 -25.57 5.20
N VAL A 402 -9.03 -24.67 6.18
CA VAL A 402 -9.84 -23.44 6.16
C VAL A 402 -9.22 -22.46 5.16
N LYS A 403 -10.02 -22.01 4.19
CA LYS A 403 -9.64 -21.01 3.17
C LYS A 403 -10.64 -19.83 3.19
N PRO A 404 -10.27 -18.67 2.63
CA PRO A 404 -11.21 -17.56 2.43
C PRO A 404 -12.48 -18.04 1.72
N SER A 405 -13.62 -17.43 2.06
CA SER A 405 -14.90 -17.78 1.45
C SER A 405 -14.88 -17.49 -0.05
N VAL A 406 -15.54 -18.34 -0.82
CA VAL A 406 -15.59 -18.22 -2.28
C VAL A 406 -16.94 -18.68 -2.81
N MET A 407 -17.47 -17.96 -3.79
CA MET A 407 -18.61 -18.43 -4.59
C MET A 407 -18.11 -19.30 -5.73
N LYS A 408 -18.69 -20.49 -5.87
CA LYS A 408 -18.26 -21.47 -6.84
C LYS A 408 -19.47 -22.15 -7.50
N GLY A 409 -19.43 -22.21 -8.82
CA GLY A 409 -20.32 -23.04 -9.63
C GLY A 409 -19.84 -24.49 -9.69
N PHE A 410 -20.72 -25.42 -9.34
CA PHE A 410 -20.49 -26.86 -9.45
C PHE A 410 -21.25 -27.40 -10.67
N GLU A 411 -20.52 -27.59 -11.77
CA GLU A 411 -21.09 -28.06 -13.04
C GLU A 411 -21.15 -29.59 -13.12
N CYS A 412 -22.35 -30.13 -13.34
CA CYS A 412 -22.59 -31.52 -13.68
C CYS A 412 -22.94 -31.64 -15.17
N LYS A 413 -22.06 -32.27 -15.95
CA LYS A 413 -22.26 -32.53 -17.39
C LYS A 413 -22.82 -33.93 -17.60
N PHE A 414 -23.68 -34.07 -18.61
CA PHE A 414 -24.29 -35.33 -19.01
C PHE A 414 -24.65 -35.33 -20.49
N ASN A 415 -25.07 -36.48 -21.02
CA ASN A 415 -25.46 -36.59 -22.42
C ASN A 415 -26.66 -35.70 -22.73
N LYS A 416 -26.59 -34.98 -23.86
CA LYS A 416 -27.64 -34.10 -24.33
C LYS A 416 -29.00 -34.83 -24.38
N THR A 417 -29.99 -34.31 -23.69
CA THR A 417 -31.31 -34.94 -23.54
C THR A 417 -32.42 -33.90 -23.50
N THR A 418 -33.62 -34.29 -23.95
CA THR A 418 -34.81 -33.43 -23.86
C THR A 418 -35.55 -33.75 -22.56
N VAL A 419 -35.92 -32.72 -21.80
CA VAL A 419 -36.59 -32.85 -20.51
C VAL A 419 -37.68 -31.79 -20.35
N LYS A 420 -38.71 -32.12 -19.58
CA LYS A 420 -39.68 -31.17 -19.05
C LYS A 420 -39.51 -30.95 -17.55
N TYR A 421 -38.91 -31.92 -16.87
CA TYR A 421 -38.62 -31.90 -15.45
C TYR A 421 -37.16 -32.27 -15.20
N LEU A 422 -36.52 -31.53 -14.30
CA LEU A 422 -35.23 -31.87 -13.73
C LEU A 422 -35.35 -31.94 -12.22
N LYS A 423 -34.92 -33.04 -11.61
CA LYS A 423 -34.82 -33.16 -10.15
C LYS A 423 -33.36 -33.11 -9.73
N ILE A 424 -33.06 -32.21 -8.81
CA ILE A 424 -31.73 -32.03 -8.27
C ILE A 424 -31.73 -32.58 -6.85
N ILE A 425 -30.76 -33.45 -6.56
CA ILE A 425 -30.51 -33.97 -5.21
C ILE A 425 -29.10 -33.56 -4.80
N GLY A 426 -28.95 -32.83 -3.70
CA GLY A 426 -27.67 -32.47 -3.10
C GLY A 426 -27.56 -33.04 -1.70
N ILE A 427 -26.48 -33.78 -1.42
CA ILE A 427 -26.23 -34.38 -0.11
C ILE A 427 -25.25 -33.50 0.68
N PRO A 428 -25.66 -32.83 1.77
CA PRO A 428 -24.74 -32.08 2.62
C PRO A 428 -23.70 -33.00 3.28
N VAL A 429 -22.56 -32.43 3.68
CA VAL A 429 -21.56 -33.16 4.46
C VAL A 429 -22.09 -33.41 5.87
N ALA A 430 -22.39 -34.68 6.17
CA ALA A 430 -23.05 -35.07 7.42
C ALA A 430 -22.17 -34.89 8.68
N LYS A 431 -20.84 -34.99 8.52
CA LYS A 431 -19.85 -34.80 9.60
C LYS A 431 -18.64 -34.06 9.04
N LEU A 432 -18.31 -32.92 9.62
CA LEU A 432 -17.13 -32.15 9.28
C LEU A 432 -15.85 -32.95 9.59
N PRO A 433 -14.82 -32.81 8.75
CA PRO A 433 -13.59 -33.61 8.85
C PRO A 433 -12.78 -33.26 10.09
N ALA A 434 -11.86 -34.16 10.48
CA ALA A 434 -11.10 -34.04 11.73
C ALA A 434 -10.24 -32.78 11.84
N TRP A 435 -9.77 -32.24 10.71
CA TRP A 435 -8.98 -31.00 10.66
C TRP A 435 -9.82 -29.74 10.88
N HIS A 436 -11.14 -29.82 10.71
CA HIS A 436 -12.03 -28.69 10.81
C HIS A 436 -12.24 -28.27 12.27
N PRO A 437 -12.31 -26.96 12.60
CA PRO A 437 -12.57 -26.50 13.97
C PRO A 437 -13.86 -27.08 14.58
N GLY A 438 -14.91 -27.21 13.76
CA GLY A 438 -16.19 -27.86 14.09
C GLY A 438 -16.25 -29.36 13.81
N LYS A 439 -15.15 -30.11 13.98
CA LYS A 439 -15.09 -31.54 13.65
C LYS A 439 -16.28 -32.34 14.21
N GLY A 440 -16.85 -33.20 13.38
CA GLY A 440 -17.99 -34.05 13.76
C GLY A 440 -19.36 -33.38 13.65
N ASP A 441 -19.45 -32.05 13.58
CA ASP A 441 -20.71 -31.34 13.36
C ASP A 441 -21.21 -31.45 11.92
N LYS A 442 -22.48 -31.14 11.69
CA LYS A 442 -23.08 -31.09 10.34
C LYS A 442 -22.65 -29.84 9.59
N ALA A 443 -22.33 -30.00 8.31
CA ALA A 443 -22.09 -28.88 7.41
C ALA A 443 -23.38 -28.37 6.76
N TRP A 444 -23.37 -27.09 6.41
CA TRP A 444 -24.35 -26.47 5.55
C TRP A 444 -24.01 -26.73 4.07
N LEU A 445 -25.06 -26.84 3.25
CA LEU A 445 -25.02 -26.73 1.80
C LEU A 445 -25.88 -25.52 1.41
N PHE A 446 -25.26 -24.52 0.78
CA PHE A 446 -25.94 -23.30 0.33
C PHE A 446 -25.96 -23.26 -1.19
N VAL A 447 -27.10 -22.91 -1.77
CA VAL A 447 -27.26 -22.68 -3.20
C VAL A 447 -28.03 -21.39 -3.39
N ASP A 448 -27.51 -20.49 -4.21
CA ASP A 448 -28.21 -19.31 -4.67
C ASP A 448 -28.83 -19.59 -6.04
N GLU A 449 -28.11 -20.16 -7.00
CA GLU A 449 -28.57 -20.28 -8.39
C GLU A 449 -28.44 -21.69 -9.00
N VAL A 450 -29.36 -22.04 -9.90
CA VAL A 450 -29.31 -23.26 -10.72
C VAL A 450 -29.38 -22.91 -12.20
N LEU A 451 -28.25 -23.08 -12.87
CA LEU A 451 -28.06 -22.67 -14.25
C LEU A 451 -28.18 -23.87 -15.18
N VAL A 452 -29.02 -23.74 -16.20
CA VAL A 452 -29.43 -24.86 -17.07
C VAL A 452 -28.95 -24.61 -18.49
N ASN A 453 -28.18 -25.55 -19.05
CA ASN A 453 -27.58 -25.44 -20.38
C ASN A 453 -27.73 -26.68 -21.24
#